data_AF-A0A1H1SNU0-F1
#
_entry.id   AF-A0A1H1SNU0-F1
#
_cell.length_a   1.000
_cell.length_b   1.000
_cell.length_c   1.000
_cell.angle_alpha   90.00
_cell.angle_beta   90.00
_cell.angle_gamma   90.00
#
_symmetry.space_group_name_H-M   'P 1'
#
loop_
_entity.id
_entity.type
_entity.pdbx_description
1 polymer ?
#
loop_
_entity_poly.entity_id
_entity_poly.type
_entity_poly.pdbx_seq_one_letter_code
_entity_poly.pdbx_strand_id
1 'polypeptide(L)'
;MAPSIPRKTFYWTIAGVVVAIIGIVLATLLPSPGGRDSTQTQSGSGNQQAQNGGINAGRDVNIQSQEFQREAAGLSRAEAEREAAKYQGITPPAGVPAPFLVLAPRHLWVRSSAAVDGYHIGAAFDQVIVWVDCSSVSGFDPDVSDEVEAKWLRVRWPTDRRNEDLWSSQPSDKYVGWIYAGLVLPSGHNGQVPPCVTK
;
A
#
# COMPACT_ATOMS: atom_id res chain seq x y z
N MET A 1 40.85 6.33 23.25
CA MET A 1 41.77 6.54 22.12
C MET A 1 40.94 6.56 20.85
N ALA A 2 40.87 7.70 20.16
CA ALA A 2 40.10 7.82 18.92
C ALA A 2 40.92 7.28 17.73
N PRO A 3 40.35 6.44 16.85
CA PRO A 3 41.07 5.91 15.70
C PRO A 3 41.38 7.05 14.70
N SER A 4 42.65 7.22 14.39
CA SER A 4 43.12 8.17 13.37
C SER A 4 42.90 7.57 11.98
N ILE A 5 41.96 8.12 11.22
CA ILE A 5 41.71 7.70 9.85
C ILE A 5 42.89 8.16 8.98
N PRO A 6 43.54 7.27 8.20
CA PRO A 6 44.66 7.64 7.35
C PRO A 6 44.23 8.67 6.30
N ARG A 7 44.94 9.80 6.25
CA ARG A 7 44.61 10.97 5.42
C ARG A 7 44.34 10.65 3.95
N LYS A 8 44.95 9.60 3.40
CA LYS A 8 44.72 9.16 2.01
C LYS A 8 43.30 8.66 1.78
N THR A 9 42.70 7.94 2.74
CA THR A 9 41.34 7.42 2.61
C THR A 9 40.31 8.56 2.60
N PHE A 10 40.55 9.61 3.37
CA PHE A 10 39.67 10.78 3.44
C PHE A 10 39.56 11.55 2.11
N TYR A 11 40.66 11.68 1.36
CA TYR A 11 40.65 12.37 0.06
C TYR A 11 39.87 11.61 -1.01
N TRP A 12 39.94 10.27 -1.01
CA TRP A 12 39.20 9.45 -1.98
C TRP A 12 37.68 9.48 -1.72
N THR A 13 37.24 9.52 -0.46
CA THR A 13 35.80 9.62 -0.13
C THR A 13 35.22 10.97 -0.56
N ILE A 14 35.95 12.07 -0.34
CA ILE A 14 35.49 13.40 -0.75
C ILE A 14 35.41 13.51 -2.28
N ALA A 15 36.38 12.97 -3.01
CA ALA A 15 36.35 12.97 -4.47
C ALA A 15 35.13 12.22 -5.03
N GLY A 16 34.74 11.08 -4.43
CA GLY A 16 33.54 10.34 -4.83
C GLY A 16 32.23 11.10 -4.60
N VAL A 17 32.10 11.80 -3.47
CA VAL A 17 30.89 12.57 -3.13
C VAL A 17 30.72 13.78 -4.06
N VAL A 18 31.79 14.47 -4.43
CA VAL A 18 31.71 15.63 -5.34
C VAL A 18 31.27 15.23 -6.75
N VAL A 19 31.72 14.08 -7.28
CA VAL A 19 31.30 13.59 -8.61
C VAL A 19 29.81 13.21 -8.62
N ALA A 20 29.28 12.63 -7.54
CA ALA A 20 27.86 12.27 -7.44
C ALA A 20 26.94 13.51 -7.43
N ILE A 21 27.36 14.60 -6.77
CA ILE A 21 26.55 15.83 -6.70
C ILE A 21 26.50 16.55 -8.06
N ILE A 22 27.61 16.57 -8.82
CA ILE A 22 27.62 17.18 -10.16
C ILE A 22 26.70 16.43 -11.13
N GLY A 23 26.58 15.10 -11.02
CA GLY A 23 25.67 14.29 -11.84
C GLY A 23 24.19 14.62 -11.62
N ILE A 24 23.79 14.91 -10.37
CA ILE A 24 22.39 15.22 -10.03
C ILE A 24 22.00 16.62 -10.54
N VAL A 25 22.92 17.58 -10.52
CA VAL A 25 22.65 18.95 -11.00
C VAL A 25 22.58 19.02 -12.54
N LEU A 26 23.30 18.17 -13.26
CA LEU A 26 23.18 18.11 -14.72
C LEU A 26 21.87 17.45 -15.20
N ALA A 27 21.28 16.56 -14.40
CA ALA A 27 20.02 15.89 -14.76
C ALA A 27 18.78 16.80 -14.66
N THR A 28 18.85 17.90 -13.89
CA THR A 28 17.71 18.83 -13.72
C THR A 28 17.67 19.97 -14.73
N LEU A 29 18.70 20.11 -15.58
CA LEU A 29 18.81 21.18 -16.59
C LEU A 29 18.49 20.72 -18.02
N LEU A 30 18.12 19.45 -18.22
CA LEU A 30 17.66 18.99 -19.52
C LEU A 30 16.17 19.34 -19.71
N PRO A 31 15.81 20.18 -20.70
CA PRO A 31 14.41 20.44 -21.02
C PRO A 31 13.73 19.16 -21.50
N SER A 32 12.65 18.76 -20.83
CA SER A 32 11.78 17.66 -21.26
C SER A 32 11.26 17.93 -22.68
N PRO A 33 11.45 17.00 -23.64
CA PRO A 33 10.87 17.13 -24.96
C PRO A 33 9.33 17.10 -24.86
N GLY A 34 8.72 18.16 -25.37
CA GLY A 34 7.28 18.40 -25.32
C GLY A 34 6.45 17.27 -25.92
N GLY A 35 5.45 16.83 -25.16
CA GLY A 35 4.40 15.91 -25.58
C GLY A 35 3.04 16.60 -25.52
N ARG A 36 2.65 17.18 -26.67
CA ARG A 36 1.30 17.50 -27.17
C ARG A 36 0.17 17.72 -26.16
N ASP A 37 -0.29 18.97 -26.14
CA ASP A 37 -1.65 19.36 -25.75
C ASP A 37 -2.70 18.49 -26.45
N SER A 38 -3.57 17.89 -25.66
CA SER A 38 -4.88 17.42 -26.10
C SER A 38 -5.91 18.07 -25.19
N THR A 39 -6.29 19.29 -25.54
CA THR A 39 -7.49 19.94 -25.03
C THR A 39 -8.69 19.17 -25.54
N GLN A 40 -9.20 18.21 -24.75
CA GLN A 40 -10.51 17.61 -25.01
C GLN A 40 -11.51 18.24 -24.05
N THR A 41 -12.14 19.31 -24.52
CA THR A 41 -13.36 19.85 -23.94
C THR A 41 -14.46 18.80 -24.16
N GLN A 42 -14.74 17.97 -23.14
CA GLN A 42 -15.88 17.06 -23.16
C GLN A 42 -16.97 17.61 -22.23
N SER A 43 -17.72 18.59 -22.75
CA SER A 43 -19.03 18.92 -22.23
C SER A 43 -20.00 17.91 -22.84
N GLY A 44 -20.39 16.91 -22.04
CA GLY A 44 -21.28 15.83 -22.45
C GLY A 44 -22.25 15.50 -21.31
N SER A 45 -23.35 16.25 -21.26
CA SER A 45 -24.56 15.85 -20.55
C SER A 45 -25.22 14.71 -21.33
N GLY A 46 -25.41 13.54 -20.71
CA GLY A 46 -26.18 12.45 -21.31
C GLY A 46 -25.80 11.05 -20.83
N ASN A 47 -26.56 10.55 -19.85
CA ASN A 47 -26.83 9.15 -19.51
C ASN A 47 -26.12 8.07 -20.37
N GLN A 48 -24.98 7.57 -19.90
CA GLN A 48 -24.53 6.21 -20.20
C GLN A 48 -24.09 5.53 -18.90
N GLN A 49 -25.10 5.13 -18.15
CA GLN A 49 -24.97 4.33 -16.95
C GLN A 49 -24.98 2.84 -17.34
N ALA A 50 -24.06 2.07 -16.75
CA ALA A 50 -24.19 0.64 -16.41
C ALA A 50 -23.44 -0.46 -17.19
N GLN A 51 -22.63 -0.21 -18.23
CA GLN A 51 -21.81 -1.31 -18.84
C GLN A 51 -20.28 -1.10 -18.86
N ASN A 52 -19.78 0.11 -18.62
CA ASN A 52 -18.34 0.40 -18.44
C ASN A 52 -17.95 0.66 -16.98
N GLY A 53 -18.86 0.43 -16.04
CA GLY A 53 -18.69 0.82 -14.64
C GLY A 53 -17.58 0.05 -13.90
N GLY A 54 -17.34 -1.22 -14.22
CA GLY A 54 -16.38 -2.05 -13.48
C GLY A 54 -14.91 -1.70 -13.71
N ILE A 55 -14.51 -1.45 -14.97
CA ILE A 55 -13.12 -1.14 -15.33
C ILE A 55 -12.74 0.27 -14.86
N ASN A 56 -13.67 1.23 -14.99
CA ASN A 56 -13.45 2.59 -14.51
C ASN A 56 -13.47 2.66 -12.98
N ALA A 57 -14.37 1.94 -12.30
CA ALA A 57 -14.40 1.93 -10.84
C ALA A 57 -13.10 1.37 -10.23
N GLY A 58 -12.48 0.36 -10.84
CA GLY A 58 -11.16 -0.13 -10.41
C GLY A 58 -10.03 0.87 -10.62
N ARG A 59 -10.10 1.66 -11.69
CA ARG A 59 -9.16 2.75 -11.94
C ARG A 59 -9.34 3.88 -10.92
N ASP A 60 -10.58 4.23 -10.60
CA ASP A 60 -10.90 5.32 -9.67
C ASP A 60 -10.41 5.01 -8.26
N VAL A 61 -10.64 3.78 -7.75
CA VAL A 61 -10.15 3.37 -6.43
C VAL A 61 -8.62 3.34 -6.38
N ASN A 62 -7.93 2.96 -7.46
CA ASN A 62 -6.46 3.01 -7.49
C ASN A 62 -5.92 4.44 -7.46
N ILE A 63 -6.57 5.37 -8.16
CA ILE A 63 -6.19 6.81 -8.12
C ILE A 63 -6.42 7.38 -6.71
N GLN A 64 -7.60 7.12 -6.13
CA GLN A 64 -7.95 7.55 -4.77
C GLN A 64 -7.04 6.93 -3.72
N SER A 65 -6.61 5.69 -3.92
CA SER A 65 -5.64 5.03 -3.05
C SER A 65 -4.28 5.74 -3.06
N GLN A 66 -3.80 6.14 -4.23
CA GLN A 66 -2.55 6.91 -4.35
C GLN A 66 -2.67 8.32 -3.77
N GLU A 67 -3.83 8.95 -3.90
CA GLU A 67 -4.12 10.25 -3.28
C GLU A 67 -4.12 10.12 -1.76
N PHE A 68 -4.90 9.19 -1.21
CA PHE A 68 -4.93 8.91 0.21
C PHE A 68 -3.55 8.54 0.77
N GLN A 69 -2.75 7.74 0.06
CA GLN A 69 -1.40 7.40 0.50
C GLN A 69 -0.50 8.63 0.62
N ARG A 70 -0.60 9.59 -0.32
CA ARG A 70 0.14 10.85 -0.26
C ARG A 70 -0.35 11.75 0.86
N GLU A 71 -1.66 11.81 1.10
CA GLU A 71 -2.26 12.61 2.16
C GLU A 71 -1.96 12.05 3.55
N ALA A 72 -1.99 10.72 3.69
CA ALA A 72 -1.67 10.01 4.92
C ALA A 72 -0.18 9.98 5.25
N ALA A 73 0.69 10.37 4.29
CA ALA A 73 2.13 10.33 4.48
C ALA A 73 2.56 11.27 5.62
N GLY A 74 3.08 10.67 6.69
CA GLY A 74 3.55 11.39 7.87
C GLY A 74 2.45 11.82 8.84
N LEU A 75 1.19 11.44 8.61
CA LEU A 75 0.11 11.60 9.57
C LEU A 75 0.24 10.59 10.72
N SER A 76 -0.22 10.98 11.91
CA SER A 76 -0.49 10.01 12.98
C SER A 76 -1.63 9.06 12.61
N ARG A 77 -1.74 7.91 13.29
CA ARG A 77 -2.84 6.96 13.08
C ARG A 77 -4.22 7.62 13.14
N ALA A 78 -4.45 8.44 14.17
CA ALA A 78 -5.74 9.12 14.36
C ALA A 78 -6.04 10.15 13.24
N GLU A 79 -5.01 10.79 12.70
CA GLU A 79 -5.16 11.71 11.56
C GLU A 79 -5.41 10.95 10.26
N ALA A 80 -4.69 9.85 10.03
CA ALA A 80 -4.93 8.97 8.88
C ALA A 80 -6.33 8.36 8.89
N GLU A 81 -6.85 7.98 10.07
CA GLU A 81 -8.22 7.50 10.24
C GLU A 81 -9.27 8.57 9.87
N ARG A 82 -9.03 9.83 10.28
CA ARG A 82 -9.90 10.96 9.88
C ARG A 82 -9.84 11.22 8.39
N GLU A 83 -8.66 11.08 7.80
CA GLU A 83 -8.46 11.25 6.37
C GLU A 83 -9.18 10.14 5.57
N ALA A 84 -9.10 8.88 6.03
CA ALA A 84 -9.81 7.75 5.44
C ALA A 84 -11.34 7.93 5.49
N ALA A 85 -11.86 8.68 6.48
CA ALA A 85 -13.29 8.94 6.60
C ALA A 85 -13.88 9.70 5.39
N LYS A 86 -13.06 10.45 4.63
CA LYS A 86 -13.51 11.13 3.39
C LYS A 86 -14.00 10.15 2.32
N TYR A 87 -13.55 8.89 2.38
CA TYR A 87 -13.83 7.86 1.37
C TYR A 87 -14.95 6.87 1.79
N GLN A 88 -15.67 7.13 2.89
CA GLN A 88 -16.72 6.23 3.40
C GLN A 88 -17.90 5.99 2.43
N GLY A 89 -18.12 6.88 1.47
CA GLY A 89 -19.15 6.73 0.43
C GLY A 89 -18.74 5.84 -0.75
N ILE A 90 -17.49 5.36 -0.79
CA ILE A 90 -16.91 4.71 -1.97
C ILE A 90 -16.76 3.22 -1.71
N THR A 91 -17.55 2.41 -2.38
CA THR A 91 -17.46 0.94 -2.29
C THR A 91 -16.43 0.43 -3.31
N PRO A 92 -15.47 -0.42 -2.90
CA PRO A 92 -14.51 -0.98 -3.84
C PRO A 92 -15.21 -1.89 -4.86
N PRO A 93 -14.72 -1.96 -6.11
CA PRO A 93 -15.32 -2.80 -7.15
C PRO A 93 -15.34 -4.28 -6.75
N ALA A 94 -16.47 -4.94 -7.01
CA ALA A 94 -16.58 -6.37 -6.79
C ALA A 94 -15.59 -7.15 -7.69
N GLY A 95 -14.95 -8.17 -7.12
CA GLY A 95 -14.06 -9.08 -7.86
C GLY A 95 -12.65 -8.54 -8.12
N VAL A 96 -12.33 -7.33 -7.63
CA VAL A 96 -10.99 -6.74 -7.71
C VAL A 96 -10.44 -6.60 -6.28
N PRO A 97 -9.15 -6.92 -6.03
CA PRO A 97 -8.55 -6.65 -4.74
C PRO A 97 -8.66 -5.17 -4.37
N ALA A 98 -9.08 -4.88 -3.15
CA ALA A 98 -9.21 -3.52 -2.62
C ALA A 98 -7.90 -3.08 -1.93
N PRO A 99 -7.41 -1.86 -2.15
CA PRO A 99 -6.17 -1.39 -1.54
C PRO A 99 -6.37 -0.93 -0.09
N PHE A 100 -5.50 -1.36 0.80
CA PHE A 100 -5.45 -0.94 2.20
C PHE A 100 -4.07 -0.37 2.53
N LEU A 101 -4.01 0.71 3.28
CA LEU A 101 -2.79 1.32 3.79
C LEU A 101 -2.40 0.69 5.12
N VAL A 102 -1.15 0.25 5.24
CA VAL A 102 -0.61 -0.27 6.50
C VAL A 102 -0.29 0.89 7.44
N LEU A 103 -0.80 0.84 8.67
CA LEU A 103 -0.58 1.86 9.72
C LEU A 103 0.27 1.35 10.89
N ALA A 104 0.91 0.20 10.72
CA ALA A 104 1.65 -0.42 11.80
C ALA A 104 2.99 0.34 12.01
N PRO A 105 3.24 0.93 13.19
CA PRO A 105 4.54 1.52 13.52
C PRO A 105 5.65 0.46 13.62
N ARG A 106 5.27 -0.82 13.58
CA ARG A 106 6.12 -2.01 13.46
C ARG A 106 5.70 -2.79 12.21
N HIS A 107 6.46 -3.81 11.83
CA HIS A 107 6.03 -4.68 10.73
C HIS A 107 4.65 -5.29 11.01
N LEU A 108 3.76 -5.21 10.02
CA LEU A 108 2.53 -5.99 9.96
C LEU A 108 2.88 -7.37 9.41
N TRP A 109 2.74 -8.43 10.20
CA TRP A 109 2.99 -9.78 9.72
C TRP A 109 1.90 -10.26 8.76
N VAL A 110 2.36 -10.80 7.63
CA VAL A 110 1.57 -11.56 6.68
C VAL A 110 1.72 -13.03 7.03
N ARG A 111 0.58 -13.69 7.25
CA ARG A 111 0.51 -15.09 7.68
C ARG A 111 -0.06 -15.98 6.59
N SER A 112 0.30 -17.26 6.61
CA SER A 112 -0.29 -18.28 5.73
C SER A 112 -1.76 -18.58 6.01
N SER A 113 -2.24 -18.30 7.24
CA SER A 113 -3.59 -18.56 7.72
C SER A 113 -4.05 -17.47 8.70
N ALA A 114 -5.35 -17.20 8.73
CA ALA A 114 -6.00 -16.32 9.71
C ALA A 114 -6.15 -16.99 11.09
N ALA A 115 -5.93 -18.31 11.19
CA ALA A 115 -6.00 -19.06 12.42
C ALA A 115 -4.65 -19.10 13.17
N VAL A 116 -4.67 -19.66 14.38
CA VAL A 116 -3.49 -19.76 15.25
C VAL A 116 -2.34 -20.56 14.62
N ASP A 117 -2.65 -21.49 13.71
CA ASP A 117 -1.69 -22.34 13.00
C ASP A 117 -0.93 -21.63 11.86
N GLY A 118 -1.32 -20.40 11.51
CA GLY A 118 -0.67 -19.60 10.48
C GLY A 118 0.78 -19.28 10.82
N TYR A 119 1.68 -19.47 9.85
CA TYR A 119 3.09 -19.09 9.97
C TYR A 119 3.39 -17.84 9.16
N HIS A 120 4.48 -17.16 9.52
CA HIS A 120 4.94 -15.94 8.87
C HIS A 120 5.45 -16.21 7.45
N ILE A 121 4.90 -15.49 6.46
CA ILE A 121 5.28 -15.56 5.04
C ILE A 121 5.76 -14.20 4.47
N GLY A 122 5.73 -13.16 5.28
CA GLY A 122 6.30 -11.85 4.98
C GLY A 122 5.76 -10.75 5.87
N ALA A 123 6.16 -9.52 5.62
CA ALA A 123 5.79 -8.40 6.46
C ALA A 123 5.52 -7.14 5.62
N ALA A 124 4.57 -6.30 6.03
CA ALA A 124 4.39 -4.99 5.42
C ALA A 124 4.78 -3.90 6.41
N PHE A 125 5.38 -2.81 5.93
CA PHE A 125 5.79 -1.69 6.75
C PHE A 125 4.86 -0.49 6.58
N ASP A 126 5.00 0.42 7.53
CA ASP A 126 4.33 1.72 7.60
C ASP A 126 4.09 2.35 6.21
N GLN A 127 2.84 2.71 5.97
CA GLN A 127 2.34 3.39 4.77
C GLN A 127 2.49 2.63 3.44
N VAL A 128 2.76 1.32 3.47
CA VAL A 128 2.67 0.48 2.28
C VAL A 128 1.22 0.14 1.95
N ILE A 129 0.88 0.09 0.65
CA ILE A 129 -0.40 -0.41 0.17
C ILE A 129 -0.37 -1.94 0.05
N VAL A 130 -1.38 -2.58 0.63
CA VAL A 130 -1.65 -4.01 0.49
C VAL A 130 -2.98 -4.25 -0.22
N TRP A 131 -3.06 -5.30 -1.04
CA TRP A 131 -4.23 -5.58 -1.88
C TRP A 131 -5.06 -6.74 -1.31
N VAL A 132 -6.30 -6.47 -0.94
CA VAL A 132 -7.17 -7.37 -0.17
C VAL A 132 -8.29 -7.95 -1.03
N ASP A 133 -8.41 -9.27 -1.09
CA ASP A 133 -9.49 -9.96 -1.81
C ASP A 133 -10.80 -10.01 -1.00
N CYS A 134 -10.70 -10.35 0.30
CA CYS A 134 -11.86 -10.64 1.16
C CYS A 134 -11.49 -10.55 2.64
N SER A 135 -12.48 -10.65 3.52
CA SER A 135 -12.29 -10.69 4.97
C SER A 135 -12.87 -11.95 5.63
N SER A 136 -12.29 -12.36 6.76
CA SER A 136 -12.80 -13.44 7.61
C SER A 136 -12.65 -13.05 9.06
N VAL A 137 -13.61 -13.41 9.90
CA VAL A 137 -13.44 -13.38 11.36
C VAL A 137 -12.83 -14.71 11.78
N SER A 138 -11.84 -14.68 12.67
CA SER A 138 -11.24 -15.88 13.27
C SER A 138 -11.24 -15.74 14.79
N GLY A 139 -11.02 -16.83 15.53
CA GLY A 139 -10.87 -16.78 16.98
C GLY A 139 -9.47 -16.38 17.45
N PHE A 140 -8.55 -16.08 16.52
CA PHE A 140 -7.18 -15.72 16.85
C PHE A 140 -6.99 -14.22 16.71
N ASP A 141 -6.77 -13.55 17.84
CA ASP A 141 -6.49 -12.12 17.93
C ASP A 141 -5.00 -11.91 18.24
N PRO A 142 -4.22 -11.30 17.32
CA PRO A 142 -2.82 -11.02 17.58
C PRO A 142 -2.65 -9.78 18.48
N ASP A 143 -3.69 -8.98 18.68
CA ASP A 143 -3.66 -7.73 19.45
C ASP A 143 -4.90 -7.59 20.35
N VAL A 144 -4.84 -8.30 21.47
CA VAL A 144 -5.93 -8.38 22.48
C VAL A 144 -6.26 -7.04 23.15
N SER A 145 -5.53 -5.94 22.87
CA SER A 145 -5.79 -4.63 23.49
C SER A 145 -6.88 -3.83 22.81
N ASP A 146 -7.20 -4.10 21.54
CA ASP A 146 -7.95 -3.14 20.72
C ASP A 146 -9.47 -3.37 20.73
N GLU A 147 -10.01 -4.37 21.44
CA GLU A 147 -11.44 -4.75 21.44
C GLU A 147 -12.05 -4.96 20.04
N VAL A 148 -11.23 -4.95 18.99
CA VAL A 148 -11.63 -5.18 17.61
C VAL A 148 -11.87 -6.66 17.45
N GLU A 149 -13.03 -7.03 16.91
CA GLU A 149 -13.28 -8.41 16.49
C GLU A 149 -12.08 -8.90 15.68
N ALA A 150 -11.60 -10.12 15.95
CA ALA A 150 -10.43 -10.72 15.30
C ALA A 150 -10.68 -10.94 13.78
N LYS A 151 -10.70 -9.84 13.04
CA LYS A 151 -11.00 -9.72 11.63
C LYS A 151 -9.68 -9.75 10.88
N TRP A 152 -9.60 -10.67 9.96
CA TRP A 152 -8.45 -10.93 9.11
C TRP A 152 -8.80 -10.60 7.67
N LEU A 153 -7.84 -9.99 6.98
CA LEU A 153 -7.95 -9.63 5.56
C LEU A 153 -7.08 -10.58 4.76
N ARG A 154 -7.67 -11.22 3.73
CA ARG A 154 -6.93 -12.06 2.79
C ARG A 154 -6.27 -11.17 1.75
N VAL A 155 -4.94 -11.11 1.76
CA VAL A 155 -4.14 -10.23 0.91
C VAL A 155 -3.52 -11.00 -0.24
N ARG A 156 -3.31 -10.34 -1.36
CA ARG A 156 -2.41 -10.79 -2.44
C ARG A 156 -0.97 -10.68 -1.97
N TRP A 157 -0.15 -11.69 -2.23
CA TRP A 157 1.24 -11.72 -1.76
C TRP A 157 2.19 -12.39 -2.77
N PRO A 158 3.45 -11.93 -2.91
CA PRO A 158 4.32 -12.43 -3.98
C PRO A 158 4.85 -13.86 -3.77
N THR A 159 4.77 -14.41 -2.55
CA THR A 159 5.31 -15.73 -2.18
C THR A 159 4.46 -16.42 -1.11
N ASP A 160 4.58 -17.74 -0.97
CA ASP A 160 4.05 -18.55 0.15
C ASP A 160 5.16 -19.15 1.05
N ARG A 161 6.42 -18.80 0.75
CA ARG A 161 7.58 -19.27 1.49
C ARG A 161 7.62 -18.65 2.88
N ARG A 162 8.10 -19.43 3.85
CA ARG A 162 8.21 -19.02 5.25
C ARG A 162 9.34 -18.01 5.45
N ASN A 163 9.09 -16.97 6.25
CA ASN A 163 10.07 -15.97 6.69
C ASN A 163 10.80 -15.22 5.56
N GLU A 164 10.09 -14.89 4.48
CA GLU A 164 10.64 -14.02 3.42
C GLU A 164 10.48 -12.54 3.79
N ASP A 165 11.54 -11.75 3.59
CA ASP A 165 11.54 -10.30 3.83
C ASP A 165 11.01 -9.54 2.60
N LEU A 166 9.74 -9.80 2.25
CA LEU A 166 9.03 -9.05 1.22
C LEU A 166 8.18 -7.96 1.87
N TRP A 167 8.16 -6.79 1.25
CA TRP A 167 7.62 -5.56 1.88
C TRP A 167 6.40 -4.97 1.20
N SER A 168 5.97 -5.51 0.06
CA SER A 168 4.90 -4.95 -0.78
C SER A 168 4.07 -6.04 -1.42
N SER A 169 2.81 -5.72 -1.71
CA SER A 169 1.96 -6.55 -2.55
C SER A 169 1.52 -5.83 -3.82
N GLN A 170 1.15 -6.61 -4.83
CA GLN A 170 0.52 -6.18 -6.06
C GLN A 170 -0.84 -6.86 -6.21
N PRO A 171 -1.82 -6.24 -6.89
CA PRO A 171 -3.14 -6.85 -7.07
C PRO A 171 -3.07 -8.13 -7.92
N SER A 172 -2.02 -8.28 -8.73
CA SER A 172 -1.75 -9.44 -9.58
C SER A 172 -0.91 -10.54 -8.90
N ASP A 173 -0.51 -10.36 -7.63
CA ASP A 173 0.31 -11.37 -6.97
C ASP A 173 -0.42 -12.72 -6.88
N LYS A 174 0.35 -13.79 -7.12
CA LYS A 174 -0.17 -15.14 -7.27
C LYS A 174 -0.62 -15.77 -5.96
N TYR A 175 0.11 -15.52 -4.88
CA TYR A 175 -0.13 -16.15 -3.59
C TYR A 175 -1.05 -15.29 -2.74
N VAL A 176 -1.48 -15.86 -1.62
CA VAL A 176 -2.32 -15.17 -0.66
C VAL A 176 -1.74 -15.28 0.73
N GLY A 177 -1.92 -14.23 1.50
CA GLY A 177 -1.62 -14.17 2.92
C GLY A 177 -2.79 -13.62 3.70
N TRP A 178 -2.60 -13.54 5.02
CA TRP A 178 -3.57 -12.98 5.95
C TRP A 178 -2.91 -11.94 6.82
N ILE A 179 -3.54 -10.77 6.91
CA ILE A 179 -3.13 -9.69 7.80
C ILE A 179 -4.26 -9.34 8.76
N TYR A 180 -3.91 -8.78 9.91
CA TYR A 180 -4.88 -8.32 10.87
C TYR A 180 -5.49 -6.98 10.43
N ALA A 181 -6.83 -6.89 10.41
CA ALA A 181 -7.53 -5.71 9.93
C ALA A 181 -7.31 -4.48 10.82
N GLY A 182 -7.05 -4.67 12.13
CA GLY A 182 -6.84 -3.58 13.08
C GLY A 182 -5.57 -2.75 12.85
N LEU A 183 -4.69 -3.18 11.94
CA LEU A 183 -3.41 -2.53 11.64
C LEU A 183 -3.36 -1.90 10.24
N VAL A 184 -4.51 -1.79 9.57
CA VAL A 184 -4.63 -1.17 8.25
C VAL A 184 -5.84 -0.25 8.15
N LEU A 185 -5.81 0.67 7.18
CA LEU A 185 -6.96 1.49 6.78
C LEU A 185 -7.34 1.24 5.34
N PRO A 186 -8.63 1.33 4.99
CA PRO A 186 -9.02 1.30 3.59
C PRO A 186 -8.46 2.52 2.86
N SER A 187 -7.83 2.28 1.71
CA SER A 187 -7.14 3.32 0.95
C SER A 187 -8.01 3.78 -0.21
N GLY A 188 -8.65 4.94 -0.07
CA GLY A 188 -9.53 5.47 -1.12
C GLY A 188 -10.90 4.78 -1.21
N HIS A 189 -11.33 4.05 -0.19
CA HIS A 189 -12.65 3.40 -0.16
C HIS A 189 -13.16 3.22 1.28
N ASN A 190 -14.36 2.64 1.44
CA ASN A 190 -15.07 2.52 2.71
C ASN A 190 -14.76 1.27 3.56
N GLY A 191 -13.73 0.51 3.20
CA GLY A 191 -13.36 -0.74 3.89
C GLY A 191 -14.28 -1.94 3.67
N GLN A 192 -15.35 -1.81 2.88
CA GLN A 192 -16.23 -2.94 2.58
C GLN A 192 -15.56 -3.91 1.60
N VAL A 193 -15.07 -5.05 2.10
CA VAL A 193 -14.62 -6.18 1.29
C VAL A 193 -15.54 -7.38 1.53
N PRO A 194 -15.77 -8.25 0.52
CA PRO A 194 -16.65 -9.40 0.69
C PRO A 194 -16.10 -10.37 1.76
N PRO A 195 -16.97 -11.17 2.40
CA PRO A 195 -16.51 -12.26 3.24
C PRO A 195 -15.80 -13.33 2.39
N CYS A 196 -14.77 -13.96 2.93
CA CYS A 196 -14.09 -15.05 2.25
C CYS A 196 -15.00 -16.27 2.17
N VAL A 197 -15.17 -16.82 0.96
CA VAL A 197 -15.91 -18.06 0.76
C VAL A 197 -15.06 -19.22 1.29
N THR A 198 -15.53 -19.90 2.33
CA THR A 198 -14.97 -21.19 2.75
C THR A 198 -15.19 -22.19 1.62
N LYS A 199 -14.10 -22.66 1.03
CA LYS A 199 -14.13 -23.80 0.12
C LYS A 199 -14.00 -25.09 0.90
#